data_AF-A0A9D2JYQ1-F1
#
_entry.id   AF-A0A9D2JYQ1-F1
#
_cell.length_a   1.000
_cell.length_b   1.000
_cell.length_c   1.000
_cell.angle_alpha   90.00
_cell.angle_beta   90.00
_cell.angle_gamma   90.00
#
_symmetry.space_group_name_H-M   'P 1'
#
loop_
_entity.id
_entity.type
_entity.pdbx_description
1 polymer ?
#
loop_
_entity_poly.entity_id
_entity_poly.type
_entity_poly.pdbx_seq_one_letter_code
_entity_poly.pdbx_strand_id
1 'polypeptide(L)' 'MAKKTVTYIIRHREIPIYITNKPSDANPDTNYSTNRSRAREFDGMEEAKINMDHHIAIKKTVTETTEYEEVQDD' A
#
# COMPACT_ATOMS: atom_id res chain seq x y z
N MET A 1 -4.79 22.06 -6.78
CA MET A 1 -4.56 20.74 -7.40
C MET A 1 -4.65 19.70 -6.31
N ALA A 2 -5.61 18.78 -6.36
CA ALA A 2 -5.72 17.74 -5.32
C ALA A 2 -4.48 16.85 -5.35
N LYS A 3 -3.79 16.70 -4.23
CA LYS A 3 -2.69 15.74 -4.11
C LYS A 3 -3.30 14.35 -4.11
N LYS A 4 -2.92 13.54 -5.10
CA LYS A 4 -3.32 12.14 -5.23
C LYS A 4 -2.09 11.27 -5.02
N THR A 5 -2.08 10.54 -3.91
CA THR A 5 -1.02 9.57 -3.62
C THR A 5 -1.56 8.18 -3.88
N VAL A 6 -0.87 7.42 -4.74
CA VAL A 6 -1.22 6.04 -5.06
C VAL A 6 -0.13 5.13 -4.50
N THR A 7 -0.50 4.30 -3.54
CA THR A 7 0.36 3.26 -2.99
C THR A 7 -0.28 1.90 -3.19
N TYR A 8 0.50 0.84 -3.00
CA TYR A 8 0.05 -0.53 -3.09
C TYR A 8 0.44 -1.31 -1.85
N ILE A 9 -0.42 -2.21 -1.40
CA ILE A 9 -0.10 -3.19 -0.36
C ILE A 9 -0.20 -4.57 -0.99
N ILE A 10 0.73 -5.46 -0.67
CA ILE A 10 0.73 -6.81 -1.22
C ILE A 10 0.33 -7.82 -0.15
N ARG A 11 -0.63 -8.69 -0.49
CA ARG A 11 -1.09 -9.78 0.38
C ARG A 11 -1.10 -11.11 -0.36
N HIS A 12 -1.04 -12.21 0.40
CA HIS A 12 -1.22 -13.55 -0.16
C HIS A 12 -2.66 -13.74 -0.64
N ARG A 13 -2.85 -14.53 -1.71
CA ARG A 13 -4.17 -14.78 -2.32
C ARG A 13 -5.10 -15.54 -1.36
N GLU A 14 -4.58 -16.62 -0.80
CA GLU A 14 -5.37 -17.58 -0.02
C GLU A 14 -5.37 -17.31 1.49
N ILE A 15 -4.32 -16.63 2.00
CA ILE A 15 -4.08 -16.46 3.44
C ILE A 15 -4.08 -14.96 3.73
N PRO A 16 -4.69 -14.49 4.83
CA PRO A 16 -4.72 -13.07 5.18
C PRO A 16 -3.38 -12.59 5.78
N ILE A 17 -2.28 -12.79 5.07
CA ILE A 17 -0.94 -12.29 5.40
C ILE A 17 -0.51 -11.24 4.39
N TYR A 18 0.21 -10.24 4.88
CA TYR A 18 0.67 -9.07 4.13
C TYR A 18 2.19 -9.01 4.16
N ILE A 19 2.78 -8.55 3.07
CA ILE A 19 4.23 -8.34 2.99
C ILE A 19 4.61 -7.09 3.79
N THR A 20 5.63 -7.20 4.64
CA THR A 20 6.04 -6.13 5.58
C THR A 20 7.38 -5.49 5.25
N ASN A 21 8.11 -6.02 4.26
CA ASN A 21 9.37 -5.48 3.76
C ASN A 21 9.37 -5.40 2.22
N LYS A 22 10.35 -4.72 1.63
CA LYS A 22 10.57 -4.69 0.18
C LYS A 22 11.69 -5.69 -0.16
N PRO A 23 11.37 -6.93 -0.60
CA PRO A 23 12.41 -7.87 -1.01
C PRO A 23 13.14 -7.31 -2.22
N SER A 24 14.47 -7.32 -2.14
CA SER A 24 15.39 -6.77 -3.13
C SER A 24 16.59 -7.69 -3.29
N ASP A 25 17.50 -7.38 -4.22
CA ASP A 25 18.70 -8.20 -4.42
C ASP A 25 19.57 -8.30 -3.16
N ALA A 26 19.65 -7.20 -2.40
CA ALA A 26 20.38 -7.13 -1.14
C ALA A 26 19.68 -7.83 0.04
N ASN A 27 18.35 -7.98 -0.03
CA ASN A 27 17.54 -8.67 0.99
C ASN A 27 16.43 -9.45 0.29
N PRO A 28 16.70 -10.69 -0.14
CA PRO A 28 15.75 -11.50 -0.90
C PRO A 28 14.60 -12.03 -0.04
N ASP A 29 14.79 -12.10 1.29
CA ASP A 29 13.77 -12.58 2.21
C ASP A 29 12.50 -11.74 2.14
N THR A 30 11.36 -12.40 2.03
CA THR A 30 10.04 -11.76 2.10
C THR A 30 9.43 -12.01 3.47
N ASN A 31 9.23 -10.94 4.22
CA ASN A 31 8.64 -10.98 5.55
C ASN A 31 7.13 -10.78 5.46
N TYR A 32 6.40 -11.53 6.27
CA TYR A 32 4.94 -11.53 6.30
C TYR A 32 4.41 -11.15 7.68
N SER A 33 3.21 -10.58 7.73
CA SER A 33 2.46 -10.38 8.97
C SER A 33 0.97 -10.52 8.71
N THR A 34 0.24 -11.07 9.68
CA THR A 34 -1.24 -11.06 9.68
C THR A 34 -1.81 -9.67 10.00
N ASN A 35 -0.99 -8.75 10.55
CA ASN A 35 -1.43 -7.41 10.87
C ASN A 35 -1.30 -6.49 9.65
N ARG A 36 -2.44 -6.08 9.09
CA ARG A 36 -2.51 -5.17 7.93
C ARG A 36 -1.81 -3.83 8.16
N SER A 37 -1.80 -3.30 9.39
CA SER A 37 -1.15 -2.02 9.69
C SER A 37 0.37 -2.08 9.60
N ARG A 38 0.96 -3.29 9.64
CA ARG A 38 2.39 -3.51 9.42
C ARG A 38 2.73 -3.77 7.95
N ALA A 39 1.71 -3.86 7.09
CA ALA A 39 1.93 -4.09 5.68
C ALA A 39 2.71 -2.94 5.06
N ARG A 40 3.72 -3.29 4.25
CA ARG A 40 4.53 -2.30 3.56
C ARG A 40 3.70 -1.69 2.43
N GLU A 41 3.73 -0.37 2.36
CA GLU A 41 3.22 0.37 1.20
C GLU A 41 4.33 0.49 0.16
N PHE A 42 3.97 0.19 -1.09
CA PHE A 42 4.83 0.25 -2.26
C PHE A 42 4.34 1.39 -3.17
N ASP A 43 5.21 2.31 -3.53
CA ASP A 43 4.90 3.39 -4.49
C ASP A 43 4.91 2.90 -5.95
N GLY A 44 5.35 1.66 -6.18
CA GLY A 44 5.37 1.00 -7.49
C GLY A 44 5.70 -0.49 -7.36
N MET A 45 5.27 -1.28 -8.36
CA MET A 45 5.46 -2.74 -8.40
C MET A 45 6.78 -3.17 -9.04
N GLU A 46 7.47 -2.27 -9.76
CA GLU A 46 8.58 -2.63 -10.66
C GLU A 46 9.85 -3.10 -9.94
N GLU A 47 10.05 -2.69 -8.68
CA GLU A 47 11.28 -2.99 -7.93
C GLU A 47 11.14 -4.12 -6.92
N ALA A 48 9.95 -4.69 -6.75
CA ALA A 48 9.72 -5.71 -5.74
C ALA A 48 9.87 -7.11 -6.35
N LYS A 49 10.82 -7.91 -5.84
CA LYS A 49 10.98 -9.33 -6.22
C LYS A 49 9.92 -10.21 -5.55
N ILE A 50 8.64 -9.88 -5.74
CA ILE A 50 7.52 -10.58 -5.14
C ILE A 50 6.84 -11.43 -6.19
N ASN A 51 6.67 -12.71 -5.92
CA ASN A 51 5.95 -13.61 -6.81
C ASN A 51 4.44 -13.28 -6.79
N MET A 52 3.96 -12.57 -7.81
CA MET A 52 2.55 -12.20 -7.95
C MET A 52 1.62 -13.37 -8.32
N ASP A 53 2.13 -14.58 -8.59
CA ASP A 53 1.29 -15.76 -8.83
C ASP A 53 0.56 -16.20 -7.56
N HIS A 54 1.21 -16.06 -6.40
CA HIS A 54 0.62 -16.35 -5.09
C HIS A 54 0.12 -15.11 -4.34
N HIS A 55 0.44 -13.92 -4.85
CA HIS A 55 0.12 -12.65 -4.21
C HIS A 55 -0.83 -11.79 -5.04
N ILE A 56 -1.43 -10.82 -4.38
CA ILE A 56 -2.24 -9.79 -5.02
C ILE A 56 -1.86 -8.41 -4.50
N ALA A 57 -1.86 -7.48 -5.43
CA ALA A 57 -1.66 -6.06 -5.18
C ALA A 57 -3.00 -5.40 -4.85
N ILE A 58 -3.07 -4.75 -3.69
CA ILE A 58 -4.20 -3.91 -3.27
C ILE A 58 -3.79 -2.47 -3.46
N LYS A 59 -4.39 -1.79 -4.44
CA LYS A 59 -4.18 -0.36 -4.67
C LYS A 59 -4.86 0.47 -3.59
N LYS A 60 -4.10 1.33 -2.93
CA LYS A 60 -4.58 2.37 -2.02
C LYS A 60 -4.40 3.70 -2.72
N THR A 61 -5.50 4.44 -2.85
CA THR A 61 -5.48 5.79 -3.42
C THR A 61 -5.94 6.74 -2.34
N VAL A 62 -5.07 7.67 -1.96
CA VAL A 62 -5.39 8.74 -1.02
C VAL A 62 -5.59 10.02 -1.81
N THR A 63 -6.80 10.58 -1.72
CA THR A 63 -7.14 11.89 -2.28
C THR A 63 -7.35 12.85 -1.13
N GLU A 64 -6.43 13.79 -0.96
CA GLU A 64 -6.58 14.84 0.04
C GLU A 64 -7.37 16.00 -0.61
N THR A 65 -8.62 16.17 -0.16
CA THR A 65 -9.48 17.30 -0.53
C THR A 65 -9.69 18.17 0.70
N THR A 66 -9.38 19.46 0.58
CA THR A 66 -9.65 20.46 1.62
C THR A 66 -10.75 21.38 1.11
N GLU A 67 -11.87 21.40 1.81
CA GLU A 67 -13.04 22.22 1.50
C GLU A 67 -13.19 23.28 2.60
N TYR A 68 -13.52 24.50 2.17
CA TYR A 68 -13.76 25.65 3.05
C TYR A 68 -15.16 26.15 2.75
N GLU A 69 -15.97 26.34 3.80
CA GLU A 69 -17.30 26.94 3.72
C GLU A 69 -17.30 28.22 4.58
N GLU A 70 -17.87 29.30 4.04
CA GLU A 70 -18.08 30.53 4.79
C GLU A 70 -19.36 30.39 5.62
N VAL A 71 -19.21 30.31 6.94
CA VAL A 71 -20.33 30.27 7.88
C VAL A 71 -20.69 31.70 8.25
N GLN A 72 -21.86 32.18 7.84
CA GLN A 72 -22.44 33.42 8.35
C GLN A 72 -23.28 33.10 9.60
N ASP A 73 -22.95 33.76 10.71
CA ASP A 73 -23.74 33.74 11.95
C ASP A 73 -24.97 34.66 11.75
N ASP A 74 -26.17 34.20 12.13
CA ASP A 74 -27.45 34.95 12.06
C ASP A 74 -27.56 36.03 13.14
#